data_AF-A0A8S3GAX6-F1
#
_entry.id   AF-A0A8S3GAX6-F1
#
_cell.length_a   1.000
_cell.length_b   1.000
_cell.length_c   1.000
_cell.angle_alpha   90.00
_cell.angle_beta   90.00
_cell.angle_gamma   90.00
#
_symmetry.space_group_name_H-M   'P 1'
#
loop_
_entity.id
_entity.type
_entity.pdbx_description
1 polymer ?
#
loop_
_entity_poly.entity_id
_entity_poly.type
_entity_poly.pdbx_seq_one_letter_code
_entity_poly.pdbx_strand_id
1 'polypeptide(L)'
;MAFDMAGAKIATASNKGTVIRIHSSIDGLCLFEFRRGVRRVATVYSLAFSPDSMYLAASSNTETIHIFRLVNQEEKPSEVASSWMNSFGRMLGGMAYYLPKHTTEVLTQDRAFASVHSQSAGTKTTIAMNM
;
A
#
# COMPACT_ATOMS: atom_id res chain seq x y z
N MET A 1 15.64 -0.76 2.00
CA MET A 1 15.15 -0.68 3.39
C MET A 1 15.30 0.75 3.84
N ALA A 2 14.41 1.25 4.69
CA ALA A 2 14.52 2.57 5.31
C ALA A 2 13.92 2.54 6.73
N PHE A 3 14.42 3.40 7.61
CA PHE A 3 13.83 3.67 8.92
C PHE A 3 13.07 4.99 8.86
N ASP A 4 12.03 5.13 9.68
CA ASP A 4 11.42 6.43 9.91
C ASP A 4 12.31 7.31 10.81
N MET A 5 12.02 8.61 10.88
CA MET A 5 12.89 9.56 11.58
C MET A 5 12.99 9.26 13.09
N ALA A 6 11.94 8.70 13.68
CA ALA A 6 11.91 8.29 15.08
C ALA A 6 12.56 6.91 15.32
N GLY A 7 12.90 6.15 14.27
CA GLY A 7 13.40 4.79 14.36
C GLY A 7 12.38 3.77 14.86
N ALA A 8 11.09 4.13 14.91
CA ALA A 8 10.00 3.29 15.39
C ALA A 8 9.43 2.36 14.30
N LYS A 9 9.63 2.70 13.01
CA LYS A 9 9.11 1.93 11.88
C LYS A 9 10.22 1.60 10.88
N ILE A 10 10.11 0.40 10.28
CA ILE A 10 11.04 -0.09 9.26
C ILE A 10 10.28 -0.44 7.99
N ALA A 11 10.64 0.20 6.88
CA ALA A 11 10.16 -0.14 5.56
C ALA A 11 11.08 -1.12 4.85
N THR A 12 10.48 -2.20 4.35
CA THR A 12 11.15 -3.21 3.53
C THR A 12 10.41 -3.43 2.22
N ALA A 13 11.15 -3.78 1.18
CA ALA A 13 10.59 -4.19 -0.10
C ALA A 13 10.97 -5.65 -0.36
N SER A 14 10.08 -6.43 -0.96
CA SER A 14 10.37 -7.80 -1.34
C SER A 14 11.43 -7.85 -2.45
N ASN A 15 12.11 -8.99 -2.60
CA ASN A 15 13.09 -9.19 -3.69
C ASN A 15 12.47 -9.01 -5.08
N LYS A 16 11.16 -9.28 -5.23
CA LYS A 16 10.40 -9.05 -6.46
C LYS A 16 9.91 -7.60 -6.60
N GLY A 17 10.02 -6.78 -5.55
CA GLY A 17 9.52 -5.41 -5.46
C GLY A 17 8.03 -5.25 -5.75
N THR A 18 7.25 -6.31 -5.57
CA THR A 18 5.79 -6.30 -5.72
C THR A 18 5.08 -5.92 -4.42
N VAL A 19 5.73 -6.22 -3.30
CA VAL A 19 5.19 -6.02 -1.95
C VAL A 19 6.16 -5.15 -1.17
N ILE A 20 5.62 -4.12 -0.51
CA ILE A 20 6.32 -3.24 0.41
C ILE A 20 5.65 -3.42 1.77
N ARG A 21 6.45 -3.62 2.82
CA ARG A 21 5.94 -3.82 4.18
C ARG A 21 6.54 -2.80 5.13
N ILE A 22 5.75 -2.44 6.12
CA ILE A 22 6.16 -1.58 7.23
C ILE A 22 6.03 -2.38 8.51
N HIS A 23 7.09 -2.44 9.30
CA HIS A 23 7.12 -3.15 10.56
C HIS A 23 7.39 -2.20 11.72
N SER A 24 6.86 -2.51 12.89
CA SER A 24 7.33 -1.94 14.16
C SER A 24 8.78 -2.37 14.36
N SER A 25 9.68 -1.42 14.63
CA SER A 25 11.09 -1.73 14.93
C SER A 25 11.25 -2.38 16.30
N ILE A 26 10.31 -2.14 17.21
CA ILE A 26 10.34 -2.62 18.59
C ILE A 26 9.84 -4.07 18.67
N ASP A 27 8.66 -4.33 18.10
CA ASP A 27 7.97 -5.62 18.26
C ASP A 27 8.10 -6.53 17.02
N GLY A 28 8.63 -6.00 15.91
CA GLY A 28 8.72 -6.73 14.64
C GLY A 28 7.38 -6.96 13.92
N LEU A 29 6.27 -6.49 14.49
CA LEU A 29 4.92 -6.66 13.92
C LEU A 29 4.79 -5.94 12.58
N CYS A 30 4.19 -6.62 11.59
CA CYS A 30 3.87 -6.02 10.29
C CYS A 30 2.65 -5.10 10.44
N LEU A 31 2.88 -3.78 10.38
CA LEU A 31 1.87 -2.73 10.52
C LEU A 31 1.11 -2.50 9.22
N PHE A 32 1.83 -2.50 8.08
CA PHE A 32 1.25 -2.23 6.77
C PHE A 32 1.84 -3.16 5.70
N GLU A 33 1.00 -3.61 4.77
CA GLU A 33 1.41 -4.30 3.56
C GLU A 33 0.81 -3.60 2.32
N PHE A 34 1.68 -3.05 1.48
CA PHE A 34 1.30 -2.39 0.24
C PHE A 34 1.66 -3.22 -0.99
N ARG A 35 0.80 -3.16 -2.00
CA ARG A 35 1.03 -3.80 -3.30
C ARG A 35 1.27 -2.75 -4.37
N ARG A 36 2.52 -2.69 -4.84
CA ARG A 36 2.90 -1.80 -5.95
C ARG A 36 2.38 -2.31 -7.30
N GLY A 37 2.23 -3.63 -7.46
CA GLY A 37 1.63 -4.23 -8.65
C GLY A 37 1.51 -5.76 -8.55
N VAL A 38 0.54 -6.33 -9.27
CA VAL A 38 0.20 -7.77 -9.18
C VAL A 38 1.08 -8.65 -10.07
N ARG A 39 1.33 -8.22 -11.32
CA ARG A 39 2.04 -9.05 -12.33
C ARG A 39 3.45 -8.58 -12.65
N ARG A 40 3.73 -7.28 -12.55
CA ARG A 40 5.00 -6.69 -12.97
C ARG A 40 5.98 -6.68 -11.81
N VAL A 41 7.07 -7.43 -11.88
CA VAL A 41 8.21 -7.35 -10.94
C VAL A 41 8.97 -6.04 -11.17
N ALA A 42 9.47 -5.43 -10.10
CA ALA A 42 10.27 -4.21 -10.18
C ALA A 42 11.41 -4.25 -9.17
N THR A 43 12.56 -3.67 -9.52
CA THR A 43 13.66 -3.48 -8.58
C THR A 43 13.43 -2.18 -7.83
N VAL A 44 13.12 -2.26 -6.54
CA VAL A 44 13.00 -1.08 -5.68
C VAL A 44 14.40 -0.55 -5.40
N TYR A 45 14.61 0.73 -5.71
CA TYR A 45 15.92 1.38 -5.54
C TYR A 45 16.03 2.12 -4.22
N SER A 46 14.98 2.85 -3.84
CA SER A 46 14.98 3.67 -2.64
C SER A 46 13.58 3.70 -2.02
N LEU A 47 13.57 3.77 -0.70
CA LEU A 47 12.39 3.94 0.15
C LEU A 47 12.68 5.14 1.04
N ALA A 48 11.69 6.03 1.20
CA ALA A 48 11.84 7.21 2.05
C ALA A 48 10.54 7.47 2.81
N PHE A 49 10.63 7.58 4.14
CA PHE A 49 9.53 8.07 4.95
C PHE A 49 9.44 9.58 4.85
N SER A 50 8.23 10.13 4.99
CA SER A 50 8.06 11.53 5.32
C SER A 50 8.54 11.82 6.75
N PRO A 51 8.95 13.06 7.06
CA PRO A 51 9.41 13.42 8.41
C PRO A 51 8.37 13.18 9.52
N ASP A 52 7.08 13.26 9.19
CA ASP A 52 5.95 12.98 10.09
C ASP A 52 5.59 11.48 10.20
N SER A 53 6.31 10.61 9.49
CA SER A 53 6.04 9.17 9.39
C SER A 53 4.63 8.80 8.90
N MET A 54 3.91 9.72 8.23
CA MET A 54 2.57 9.48 7.69
C MET A 54 2.56 8.96 6.25
N TYR A 55 3.67 9.10 5.53
CA TYR A 55 3.80 8.67 4.15
C TYR A 55 5.09 7.89 3.92
N LEU A 56 5.07 7.05 2.90
CA LEU A 56 6.24 6.35 2.39
C LEU A 56 6.30 6.51 0.88
N ALA A 57 7.38 7.09 0.36
CA ALA A 57 7.70 7.01 -1.05
C ALA A 57 8.53 5.77 -1.37
N ALA A 58 8.30 5.20 -2.54
CA ALA A 58 9.08 4.10 -3.10
C ALA A 58 9.41 4.39 -4.56
N SER A 59 10.71 4.41 -4.86
CA SER A 59 11.22 4.46 -6.24
C SER A 59 11.62 3.06 -6.71
N SER A 60 11.45 2.82 -7.99
CA SER A 60 11.86 1.55 -8.60
C SER A 60 12.40 1.76 -10.01
N ASN A 61 12.74 0.68 -10.70
CA ASN A 61 13.14 0.72 -12.11
C ASN A 61 11.99 1.03 -13.08
N THR A 62 10.76 1.17 -12.57
CA THR A 62 9.65 1.72 -13.36
C THR A 62 9.72 3.24 -13.43
N GLU A 63 9.02 3.81 -14.40
CA GLU A 63 8.86 5.25 -14.56
C GLU A 63 7.96 5.89 -13.50
N THR A 64 7.58 5.16 -12.46
CA THR A 64 6.61 5.61 -11.46
C THR A 64 7.19 5.50 -10.06
N ILE A 65 7.14 6.61 -9.33
CA ILE A 65 7.38 6.67 -7.89
C ILE A 65 6.03 6.56 -7.21
N HIS A 66 5.88 5.61 -6.29
CA HIS A 66 4.64 5.39 -5.56
C HIS A 66 4.73 6.03 -4.17
N ILE A 67 3.66 6.69 -3.74
CA ILE A 67 3.53 7.25 -2.40
C ILE A 67 2.41 6.48 -1.69
N PHE A 68 2.74 5.85 -0.57
CA PHE A 68 1.80 5.13 0.29
C PHE A 68 1.48 5.96 1.52
N ARG A 69 0.24 5.89 1.97
CA ARG A 69 -0.24 6.57 3.17
C ARG A 69 -0.26 5.57 4.33
N LEU A 70 0.32 5.96 5.46
CA LEU A 70 0.50 5.14 6.67
C LEU A 70 -0.54 5.53 7.72
N VAL A 71 -1.82 5.42 7.38
CA VAL A 71 -2.91 5.71 8.34
C VAL A 71 -3.39 4.38 8.92
N ASN A 72 -3.26 4.21 10.23
CA ASN A 72 -4.01 3.18 10.94
C ASN A 72 -5.49 3.50 10.72
N GLN A 73 -6.18 2.71 9.91
CA GLN A 73 -7.63 2.70 9.95
C GLN A 73 -8.00 2.19 11.33
N GLU A 74 -8.27 3.09 12.28
CA GLU A 74 -9.19 2.75 13.35
C GLU A 74 -10.43 2.19 12.66
N GLU A 75 -10.79 0.95 12.99
CA GLU A 75 -11.97 0.27 12.48
C GLU A 75 -13.21 1.09 12.83
N LYS A 76 -13.53 2.09 12.02
CA LYS A 76 -14.90 2.59 11.94
C LYS A 76 -15.65 1.52 11.15
N PRO A 77 -16.65 0.83 11.74
CA PRO A 77 -17.45 -0.12 10.97
C PRO A 77 -18.05 0.67 9.81
N SER A 78 -17.58 0.38 8.59
CA SER A 78 -17.89 1.20 7.44
C SER A 78 -19.38 1.11 7.14
N GLU A 79 -20.13 2.17 7.48
CA GLU A 79 -21.54 2.33 7.11
C GLU A 79 -21.75 2.30 5.58
N VAL A 80 -20.67 2.49 4.82
CA VAL A 80 -20.70 2.40 3.35
C VAL A 80 -20.85 0.95 2.88
N ALA A 81 -20.24 -0.01 3.58
CA ALA A 81 -20.41 -1.43 3.26
C ALA A 81 -21.84 -1.89 3.57
N SER A 82 -22.44 -1.42 4.67
CA SER A 82 -23.85 -1.70 5.00
C SER A 82 -24.84 -0.95 4.10
N SER A 83 -24.54 0.29 3.69
CA SER A 83 -25.39 1.06 2.75
C SER A 83 -25.38 0.47 1.33
N TRP A 84 -24.22 0.01 0.84
CA TRP A 84 -24.13 -0.72 -0.42
C TRP A 84 -24.77 -2.11 -0.31
N MET A 85 -24.57 -2.85 0.79
CA MET A 85 -25.23 -4.15 1.00
C MET A 85 -26.75 -4.03 1.11
N ASN A 86 -27.27 -2.96 1.72
CA ASN A 86 -28.71 -2.70 1.80
C ASN A 86 -29.29 -2.26 0.44
N SER A 87 -28.52 -1.50 -0.35
CA SER A 87 -28.95 -1.05 -1.69
C SER A 87 -28.86 -2.18 -2.72
N PHE A 88 -27.80 -2.99 -2.70
CA PHE A 88 -27.64 -4.18 -3.54
C PHE A 88 -28.51 -5.36 -3.08
N GLY A 89 -28.74 -5.50 -1.77
CA GLY A 89 -29.57 -6.55 -1.18
C GLY A 89 -31.03 -6.47 -1.62
N ARG A 90 -31.52 -5.26 -1.94
CA ARG A 90 -32.87 -5.07 -2.52
C ARG A 90 -32.95 -5.45 -4.01
N MET A 91 -31.82 -5.53 -4.70
CA MET A 91 -31.75 -5.83 -6.14
C MET A 91 -31.29 -7.26 -6.45
N LEU A 92 -30.62 -7.96 -5.53
CA LEU A 92 -30.06 -9.31 -5.75
C LEU A 92 -30.51 -10.35 -4.72
N GLY A 93 -31.70 -10.19 -4.13
CA GLY A 93 -32.26 -10.99 -3.03
C GLY A 93 -32.42 -12.51 -3.23
N GLY A 94 -31.75 -13.13 -4.20
CA GLY A 94 -31.72 -14.57 -4.40
C GLY A 94 -30.33 -15.22 -4.54
N MET A 95 -29.25 -14.47 -4.82
CA MET A 95 -27.97 -15.06 -5.30
C MET A 95 -26.76 -14.84 -4.38
N ALA A 96 -26.98 -14.41 -3.13
CA ALA A 96 -25.88 -14.10 -2.21
C ALA A 96 -25.11 -15.33 -1.66
N TYR A 97 -25.59 -16.56 -1.91
CA TYR A 97 -24.96 -17.80 -1.42
C TYR A 97 -23.76 -18.29 -2.25
N TYR A 98 -23.49 -17.69 -3.42
CA TYR A 98 -22.43 -18.15 -4.33
C TYR A 98 -21.27 -17.18 -4.50
N LEU A 99 -21.15 -16.15 -3.67
CA LEU A 99 -19.99 -15.25 -3.74
C LEU A 99 -18.75 -15.94 -3.12
N PRO A 100 -17.73 -16.27 -3.92
CA PRO A 100 -16.53 -16.94 -3.40
C PRO A 100 -15.77 -15.98 -2.49
N LYS A 101 -15.49 -16.40 -1.24
CA LYS A 101 -14.74 -15.62 -0.24
C LYS A 101 -13.33 -15.20 -0.69
N HIS A 102 -12.82 -15.75 -1.79
CA HIS A 102 -11.47 -15.52 -2.29
C HIS A 102 -11.33 -14.31 -3.23
N THR A 103 -12.43 -13.72 -3.73
CA THR A 103 -12.35 -12.60 -4.69
C THR A 103 -12.46 -11.22 -4.05
N THR A 104 -12.84 -11.13 -2.77
CA THR A 104 -12.89 -9.87 -2.03
C THR A 104 -11.51 -9.38 -1.57
N GLU A 105 -10.58 -10.28 -1.24
CA GLU A 105 -9.20 -9.90 -0.85
C GLU A 105 -8.39 -9.27 -1.99
N VAL A 106 -8.74 -9.55 -3.24
CA VAL A 106 -8.06 -8.98 -4.41
C VAL A 106 -8.48 -7.52 -4.65
N LEU A 107 -9.64 -7.13 -4.14
CA LEU A 107 -10.23 -5.81 -4.39
C LEU A 107 -9.87 -4.77 -3.31
N THR A 108 -9.41 -5.21 -2.13
CA THR A 108 -9.11 -4.33 -0.98
C THR A 108 -7.62 -4.07 -0.75
N GLN A 109 -6.73 -4.53 -1.65
CA GLN A 109 -5.30 -4.25 -1.48
C GLN A 109 -5.00 -2.76 -1.66
N ASP A 110 -4.51 -2.16 -0.58
CA ASP A 110 -4.24 -0.73 -0.48
C ASP A 110 -3.22 -0.31 -1.54
N ARG A 111 -3.70 0.51 -2.49
CA ARG A 111 -2.92 0.99 -3.63
C ARG A 111 -2.18 2.25 -3.23
N ALA A 112 -1.17 2.64 -4.02
CA ALA A 112 -0.46 3.89 -3.81
C ALA A 112 -1.46 5.06 -3.74
N PHE A 113 -1.36 5.86 -2.67
CA PHE A 113 -2.16 7.08 -2.47
C PHE A 113 -1.93 8.08 -3.60
N ALA A 114 -0.67 8.23 -4.03
CA ALA A 114 -0.30 9.03 -5.18
C ALA A 114 0.80 8.34 -5.98
N SER A 115 0.95 8.72 -7.25
CA SER A 115 2.04 8.25 -8.09
C SER A 115 2.60 9.40 -8.90
N VAL A 116 3.92 9.48 -9.00
CA VAL A 116 4.65 10.50 -9.75
C VAL A 116 5.37 9.82 -10.90
N HIS A 117 5.24 10.36 -12.11
CA HIS A 117 6.00 9.89 -13.26
C HIS A 117 7.39 10.51 -13.28
N SER A 118 8.42 9.67 -13.34
CA SER A 118 9.81 10.05 -13.57
C SER A 118 10.15 9.96 -15.06
N GLN A 119 10.82 10.97 -15.59
CA GLN A 119 11.15 11.07 -17.02
C GLN A 119 12.31 10.15 -17.46
N SER A 120 12.98 9.47 -16.52
CA SER A 120 14.13 8.61 -16.80
C SER A 120 13.87 7.17 -16.37
N ALA A 121 13.43 6.33 -17.30
CA ALA A 121 13.29 4.89 -17.06
C ALA A 121 14.67 4.23 -16.85
N GLY A 122 14.78 3.31 -15.89
CA GLY A 122 15.97 2.48 -15.70
C GLY A 122 17.17 3.14 -15.00
N THR A 123 17.11 4.43 -14.67
CA THR A 123 18.14 5.10 -13.87
C THR A 123 17.88 4.87 -12.37
N LYS A 124 18.94 4.64 -11.58
CA LYS A 124 18.81 4.53 -10.13
C LYS A 124 18.31 5.86 -9.56
N THR A 125 17.07 5.88 -9.11
CA THR A 125 16.43 7.07 -8.56
C THR A 125 16.45 6.99 -7.03
N THR A 126 17.24 7.86 -6.39
CA THR A 126 17.20 8.05 -4.93
C THR A 126 16.11 9.06 -4.60
N ILE A 127 15.26 8.73 -3.63
CA ILE A 127 14.17 9.61 -3.19
C ILE A 127 14.43 10.09 -1.77
N ALA A 128 14.02 11.33 -1.50
CA ALA A 128 13.95 11.91 -0.18
C ALA A 128 12.64 12.69 -0.08
N MET A 129 11.94 12.57 1.04
CA MET A 129 10.78 13.40 1.35
C MET A 129 11.22 14.47 2.32
N ASN A 130 11.04 15.73 1.93
CA ASN A 130 11.30 16.89 2.77
C ASN A 130 10.03 17.73 2.79
N MET A 131 9.63 18.22 3.96
CA MET A 131 8.53 19.17 4.12
C MET A 131 9.00 20.32 5.00
#